data_AF-A0A4S8L1N7-F1
#
_entry.id   AF-A0A4S8L1N7-F1
#
_cell.length_a   1.000
_cell.length_b   1.000
_cell.length_c   1.000
_cell.angle_alpha   90.00
_cell.angle_beta   90.00
_cell.angle_gamma   90.00
#
_symmetry.space_group_name_H-M   'P 1'
#
loop_
_entity.id
_entity.type
_entity.pdbx_description
1 polymer ?
#
loop_
_entity_poly.entity_id
_entity_poly.type
_entity_poly.pdbx_seq_one_letter_code
_entity_poly.pdbx_strand_id
1 'polypeptide(L)'
;MDINFITLLFALALAFVFFLSRRRQPTPPGPPGLPLLGNFLDLPKKEAWKTYIEWGKKYNSDFLSMKVPSQRFFILNSSKVYHDLLVKKSTIYSDRSTPMMNMIKRLRD
;
A
#
# COMPACT_ATOMS: atom_id res chain seq x y z
N MET A 1 -10.63 -25.47 28.60
CA MET A 1 -10.80 -24.63 27.39
C MET A 1 -11.62 -25.45 26.43
N ASP A 2 -12.94 -25.27 26.46
CA ASP A 2 -13.87 -26.12 25.72
C ASP A 2 -13.72 -25.91 24.21
N ILE A 3 -13.87 -26.99 23.44
CA ILE A 3 -13.76 -26.98 21.97
C ILE A 3 -14.70 -25.92 21.35
N ASN A 4 -15.87 -25.71 21.98
CA ASN A 4 -16.85 -24.70 21.59
C ASN A 4 -16.34 -23.26 21.73
N PHE A 5 -15.45 -23.00 22.69
CA PHE A 5 -14.85 -21.68 22.89
C PHE A 5 -13.83 -21.37 21.79
N ILE A 6 -13.06 -22.38 21.37
CA ILE A 6 -12.08 -22.27 20.27
C ILE A 6 -12.80 -22.04 18.94
N THR A 7 -13.90 -22.74 18.66
CA THR A 7 -14.67 -22.55 17.42
C THR A 7 -15.33 -21.17 17.35
N LEU A 8 -15.86 -20.66 18.46
CA LEU A 8 -16.42 -19.31 18.56
C LEU A 8 -15.36 -18.23 18.30
N LEU A 9 -14.18 -18.35 18.91
CA LEU A 9 -13.06 -17.42 18.67
C LEU A 9 -12.60 -17.44 17.21
N PHE A 10 -12.51 -18.63 16.61
CA PHE A 10 -12.12 -18.76 15.21
C PHE A 10 -13.16 -18.16 14.25
N ALA A 11 -14.45 -18.42 14.49
CA ALA A 11 -15.55 -17.84 13.72
C ALA A 11 -15.58 -16.31 13.85
N LEU A 12 -15.36 -15.78 15.06
CA LEU A 12 -15.30 -14.34 15.31
C LEU A 12 -14.11 -13.70 14.57
N ALA A 13 -12.94 -14.33 14.60
CA ALA A 13 -11.76 -13.86 13.87
C ALA A 13 -11.99 -13.84 12.36
N LEU A 14 -12.60 -14.90 11.80
CA LEU A 14 -12.96 -14.94 10.38
C LEU A 14 -13.99 -13.87 10.00
N ALA A 15 -15.03 -13.69 10.81
CA ALA A 15 -16.03 -12.65 10.60
C ALA A 15 -15.41 -11.26 10.65
N PHE A 16 -14.50 -11.01 11.61
CA PHE A 16 -13.78 -9.76 11.72
C PHE A 16 -12.91 -9.49 10.48
N VAL A 17 -12.12 -10.47 10.03
CA VAL A 17 -11.32 -10.37 8.81
C VAL A 17 -12.20 -10.11 7.57
N PHE A 18 -13.34 -10.78 7.47
CA PHE A 18 -14.30 -10.61 6.38
C PHE A 18 -14.91 -9.20 6.37
N PHE A 19 -15.30 -8.68 7.55
CA PHE A 19 -15.79 -7.31 7.70
C PHE A 19 -14.74 -6.26 7.32
N LEU A 20 -13.48 -6.47 7.71
CA LEU A 20 -12.36 -5.60 7.33
C LEU A 20 -12.10 -5.63 5.81
N SER A 21 -12.29 -6.78 5.15
CA SER A 21 -12.06 -6.94 3.72
C SER A 21 -13.13 -6.27 2.85
N ARG A 22 -14.34 -6.03 3.36
CA ARG A 22 -15.46 -5.39 2.62
C ARG A 22 -15.30 -3.88 2.42
N ARG A 23 -14.43 -3.19 3.16
CA ARG A 23 -14.19 -1.74 3.01
C ARG A 23 -13.19 -1.41 1.87
N ARG A 24 -13.36 -2.00 0.69
CA ARG A 24 -12.51 -1.69 -0.47
C ARG A 24 -13.11 -0.51 -1.23
N GLN A 25 -12.62 0.69 -0.91
CA GLN A 25 -12.72 1.82 -1.82
C GLN A 25 -12.11 1.43 -3.18
N PRO A 26 -12.62 1.94 -4.32
CA PRO A 26 -12.01 1.71 -5.62
C PRO A 26 -10.57 2.25 -5.58
N THR A 27 -9.62 1.34 -5.45
CA THR A 27 -8.19 1.68 -5.42
C THR A 27 -7.60 1.41 -6.78
N PRO A 28 -6.56 2.16 -7.17
CA PRO A 28 -5.79 1.84 -8.36
C PRO A 28 -5.32 0.38 -8.34
N PRO A 29 -5.14 -0.25 -9.52
CA PRO A 29 -4.64 -1.61 -9.63
C PRO A 29 -3.29 -1.76 -8.91
N GLY A 30 -2.98 -2.96 -8.43
CA GLY A 30 -1.74 -3.19 -7.69
C GLY A 30 -1.70 -4.56 -7.03
N PRO A 31 -0.58 -4.90 -6.38
CA PRO A 31 -0.44 -6.19 -5.72
C PRO A 31 -1.50 -6.36 -4.62
N PRO A 32 -2.21 -7.50 -4.57
CA PRO A 32 -3.26 -7.72 -3.58
C PRO A 32 -2.62 -7.83 -2.19
N GLY A 33 -2.89 -6.86 -1.33
CA GLY A 33 -2.41 -6.89 0.05
C GLY A 33 -3.22 -7.86 0.92
N LEU A 34 -2.54 -8.49 1.89
CA LEU A 34 -3.16 -9.34 2.90
C LEU A 34 -4.10 -8.53 3.82
N PRO A 35 -5.14 -9.14 4.39
CA PRO A 35 -5.93 -8.50 5.44
C PRO A 35 -5.01 -8.15 6.63
N LEU A 36 -5.21 -6.96 7.22
CA LEU A 36 -4.36 -6.30 8.23
C LEU A 36 -2.95 -5.89 7.77
N LEU A 37 -2.17 -6.79 7.16
CA LEU A 37 -0.75 -6.54 6.81
C LEU A 37 -0.57 -5.74 5.50
N GLY A 38 -1.52 -5.85 4.57
CA GLY A 38 -1.35 -5.34 3.22
C GLY A 38 -0.22 -6.06 2.46
N ASN A 39 0.53 -5.31 1.67
CA ASN A 39 1.69 -5.68 0.86
C ASN A 39 3.02 -5.57 1.61
N PHE A 40 3.00 -5.58 2.95
CA PHE A 40 4.24 -5.48 3.73
C PHE A 40 5.26 -6.57 3.38
N LEU A 41 4.78 -7.79 3.13
CA LEU A 41 5.63 -8.92 2.74
C LEU A 41 6.14 -8.80 1.30
N ASP A 42 5.43 -8.05 0.45
CA ASP A 42 5.78 -7.83 -0.95
C ASP A 42 6.72 -6.63 -1.14
N LEU A 43 7.15 -5.98 -0.05
CA LEU A 43 8.06 -4.83 -0.12
C LEU A 43 9.45 -5.28 -0.63
N PRO A 44 9.91 -4.75 -1.78
CA PRO A 44 11.23 -5.07 -2.28
C PRO A 44 12.31 -4.48 -1.36
N LYS A 45 13.20 -5.34 -0.87
CA LYS A 45 14.31 -4.94 0.03
C LYS A 45 15.53 -4.43 -0.72
N LYS A 46 15.69 -4.80 -1.99
CA LYS A 46 16.78 -4.39 -2.87
C LYS A 46 16.20 -3.97 -4.21
N GLU A 47 16.77 -2.91 -4.80
CA GLU A 47 16.42 -2.45 -6.16
C GLU A 47 14.92 -2.29 -6.41
N ALA A 48 14.21 -1.64 -5.47
CA ALA A 48 12.75 -1.51 -5.48
C ALA A 48 12.17 -1.00 -6.83
N TRP A 49 12.91 -0.14 -7.52
CA TRP A 49 12.55 0.39 -8.84
C TRP A 49 12.35 -0.71 -9.90
N LYS A 50 13.14 -1.81 -9.87
CA LYS A 50 12.97 -2.93 -10.81
C LYS A 50 11.64 -3.63 -10.59
N THR A 51 11.32 -3.95 -9.34
CA THR A 51 10.05 -4.56 -8.95
C THR A 51 8.85 -3.68 -9.31
N TYR A 52 8.98 -2.36 -9.12
CA TYR A 52 7.91 -1.43 -9.48
C TYR A 52 7.64 -1.36 -10.98
N ILE A 53 8.68 -1.41 -11.81
CA ILE A 53 8.55 -1.50 -13.27
C ILE A 53 7.90 -2.82 -13.67
N GLU A 54 8.32 -3.93 -13.06
CA GLU A 54 7.73 -5.25 -13.30
C GLU A 54 6.25 -5.30 -12.92
N TRP A 55 5.87 -4.69 -11.81
CA TRP A 55 4.46 -4.55 -11.43
C TRP A 55 3.67 -3.70 -12.43
N GLY A 56 4.26 -2.63 -12.96
CA GLY A 56 3.63 -1.83 -14.02
C GLY A 56 3.24 -2.68 -15.23
N LYS A 57 4.16 -3.55 -15.66
CA LYS A 57 3.93 -4.52 -16.75
C LYS A 57 2.91 -5.58 -16.34
N LYS A 58 3.04 -6.16 -15.15
CA LYS A 58 2.19 -7.25 -14.65
C LYS A 58 0.72 -6.84 -14.50
N TYR A 59 0.48 -5.63 -14.00
CA TYR A 59 -0.87 -5.10 -13.78
C TYR A 59 -1.35 -4.21 -14.92
N ASN A 60 -0.57 -4.11 -16.01
CA ASN A 60 -0.83 -3.29 -17.20
C ASN A 60 -1.30 -1.86 -16.85
N SER A 61 -0.58 -1.22 -15.92
CA SER A 61 -0.95 0.11 -15.42
C SER A 61 0.27 0.90 -14.97
N ASP A 62 0.31 2.17 -15.36
CA ASP A 62 1.37 3.10 -14.99
C ASP A 62 1.11 3.80 -13.64
N PHE A 63 -0.03 3.54 -13.02
CA PHE A 63 -0.44 4.10 -11.74
C PHE A 63 -0.93 3.00 -10.81
N LEU A 64 -0.06 2.59 -9.89
CA LEU A 64 -0.33 1.47 -8.99
C LEU A 64 -0.50 1.94 -7.54
N SER A 65 -1.27 1.18 -6.76
CA SER A 65 -1.37 1.39 -5.32
C SER A 65 -0.95 0.14 -4.56
N MET A 66 -0.16 0.32 -3.51
CA MET A 66 0.13 -0.72 -2.53
C MET A 66 -0.19 -0.21 -1.13
N LYS A 67 -0.67 -1.11 -0.26
CA LYS A 67 -0.98 -0.77 1.13
C LYS A 67 0.01 -1.47 2.04
N VAL A 68 0.62 -0.76 2.96
CA VAL A 68 1.32 -1.33 4.12
C VAL A 68 0.50 -1.01 5.39
N PRO A 69 0.76 -1.63 6.55
CA PRO A 69 -0.13 -1.57 7.71
C PRO A 69 -0.51 -0.14 8.13
N SER A 70 0.45 0.78 8.05
CA SER A 70 0.29 2.18 8.48
C SER A 70 0.13 3.18 7.32
N GLN A 71 0.47 2.80 6.08
CA GLN A 71 0.59 3.75 4.96
C GLN A 71 0.11 3.14 3.64
N ARG A 72 -0.30 3.99 2.71
CA ARG A 72 -0.58 3.59 1.33
C ARG A 72 0.42 4.29 0.44
N PHE A 73 1.11 3.52 -0.40
CA PHE A 73 2.02 4.05 -1.39
C PHE A 73 1.37 4.01 -2.77
N PHE A 74 1.73 4.99 -3.59
CA PHE A 74 1.37 5.05 -4.99
C PHE A 74 2.65 5.02 -5.81
N ILE A 75 2.70 4.12 -6.79
CA ILE A 75 3.84 3.93 -7.67
C ILE A 75 3.47 4.52 -9.03
N LEU A 76 4.30 5.46 -9.51
CA LEU A 76 4.11 6.17 -10.76
C LEU A 76 5.16 5.69 -11.76
N ASN A 77 4.76 4.90 -12.74
CA ASN A 77 5.66 4.33 -13.75
C ASN A 77 5.71 5.15 -15.06
N SER A 78 4.89 6.19 -15.19
CA SER A 78 4.84 7.06 -16.38
C SER A 78 5.08 8.53 -16.04
N SER A 79 5.85 9.21 -16.90
CA SER A 79 6.14 10.64 -16.80
C SER A 79 4.88 11.50 -16.84
N LYS A 80 3.87 11.09 -17.61
CA LYS A 80 2.59 11.80 -17.68
C LYS A 80 1.87 11.82 -16.33
N VAL A 81 1.77 10.66 -15.68
CA VAL A 81 1.13 10.52 -14.37
C VAL A 81 1.90 11.29 -13.29
N TYR A 82 3.24 11.22 -13.35
CA TYR A 82 4.11 12.03 -12.48
C TYR A 82 3.82 13.52 -12.62
N HIS A 83 3.76 14.03 -13.84
CA HIS A 83 3.52 15.46 -14.10
C HIS A 83 2.12 15.89 -13.67
N ASP A 84 1.09 15.09 -13.95
CA ASP A 84 -0.29 15.39 -13.59
C ASP A 84 -0.53 15.39 -12.06
N LEU A 85 0.16 14.53 -11.32
CA LEU A 85 0.02 14.44 -9.87
C LEU A 85 0.97 15.37 -9.14
N LEU A 86 2.28 15.31 -9.41
CA LEU A 86 3.28 16.00 -8.58
C LEU A 86 3.59 17.41 -9.05
N VAL A 87 3.49 17.70 -10.36
CA VAL A 87 3.79 19.03 -10.90
C VAL A 87 2.52 19.89 -10.93
N LYS A 88 1.48 19.42 -11.63
CA LYS A 88 0.24 20.19 -11.82
C LYS A 88 -0.54 20.42 -10.52
N LYS A 89 -0.44 19.50 -9.56
CA LYS A 89 -1.09 19.58 -8.24
C LYS A 89 -0.08 19.79 -7.11
N SER A 90 1.07 20.38 -7.42
CA SER A 90 2.13 20.63 -6.44
C SER A 90 1.62 21.34 -5.18
N THR A 91 0.78 22.38 -5.32
CA THR A 91 0.16 23.11 -4.20
C THR A 91 -0.67 22.24 -3.25
N ILE A 92 -1.20 21.10 -3.72
CA ILE A 92 -2.02 20.19 -2.91
C ILE A 92 -1.15 19.16 -2.17
N TYR A 93 0.01 18.80 -2.74
CA TYR A 93 0.83 17.69 -2.25
C TYR A 93 2.16 18.12 -1.60
N SER A 94 2.70 19.30 -1.91
CA SER A 94 4.01 19.78 -1.45
C SER A 94 4.13 19.85 0.07
N ASP A 95 3.06 20.25 0.74
CA ASP A 95 3.06 20.49 2.20
C ASP A 95 2.80 19.22 3.01
N ARG A 96 2.47 18.10 2.35
CA ARG A 96 2.28 16.81 3.02
C ARG A 96 3.62 16.15 3.29
N SER A 97 4.19 16.45 4.45
CA SER A 97 5.35 15.74 4.99
C SER A 97 5.07 14.23 5.03
N THR A 98 5.78 13.46 4.21
CA THR A 98 5.71 11.99 4.26
C THR A 98 6.58 11.46 5.42
N PRO A 99 6.16 10.41 6.13
CA PRO A 99 6.95 9.83 7.23
C PRO A 99 8.37 9.39 6.79
N MET A 100 8.51 8.96 5.52
CA MET A 100 9.80 8.56 4.94
C MET A 100 10.77 9.75 4.79
N MET A 101 10.26 10.94 4.42
CA MET A 101 11.08 12.16 4.32
C MET A 101 11.61 12.60 5.69
N ASN A 102 10.82 12.37 6.75
CA ASN A 102 11.23 12.68 8.12
C ASN A 102 12.30 11.71 8.66
N MET A 103 12.29 10.46 8.19
CA MET A 103 13.31 9.47 8.56
C MET A 103 14.65 9.75 7.88
N ILE A 104 14.66 10.20 6.62
CA ILE A 104 15.90 10.59 5.92
C ILE A 104 16.52 11.84 6.55
N LYS A 105 15.70 12.82 6.98
CA LYS A 105 16.20 13.98 7.73
C LYS A 105 16.88 13.55 9.04
N ARG A 106 16.25 12.65 9.82
CA ARG A 106 16.82 12.11 11.07
C ARG A 106 18.09 11.26 10.94
N LEU A 107 18.41 10.77 9.75
CA LEU A 107 19.66 10.03 9.50
C LEU A 107 20.78 10.93 8.95
N ARG A 108 20.46 12.19 8.64
CA ARG A 108 21.40 13.21 8.17
C ARG A 108 21.85 14.15 9.30
N ASP A 109 21.09 14.21 10.38
CA ASP A 109 21.41 14.92 11.62
C ASP A 109 22.13 13.98 12.60
#